data_AF-A0AAE0T5P8-F1
#
_entry.id   AF-A0AAE0T5P8-F1
#
_cell.length_a   1.000
_cell.length_b   1.000
_cell.length_c   1.000
_cell.angle_alpha   90.00
_cell.angle_beta   90.00
_cell.angle_gamma   90.00
#
_symmetry.space_group_name_H-M   'P 1'
#
loop_
_entity.id
_entity.type
_entity.pdbx_description
1 polymer ?
#
loop_
_entity_poly.entity_id
_entity_poly.type
_entity_poly.pdbx_seq_one_letter_code
_entity_poly.pdbx_strand_id
1 'polypeptide(L)'
;MTVSSSRLKLLRSKLLFVPVFKTEDEKKLLTEGAEHIRTLLSGVMDALTVKVDAREEMRPADKYFYWIQRGVPLRLEYGSKDHASGTVMAVRRDTREKISIPVSEVADRVPQILADIQKTLFDKALALRKANTFPVRSYDEMAEIIERGGGFIEAMWDGSKDTANLVKEKLKATIRVILAEDSTGKCAVSGKPSKYRVIYAQSY
;
A
#
# COMPACT_ATOMS: atom_id res chain seq x y z
N MET A 1 -7.56 1.02 26.12
CA MET A 1 -7.01 1.57 24.86
C MET A 1 -6.15 0.51 24.21
N THR A 2 -6.77 -0.39 23.44
CA THR A 2 -6.07 -1.46 22.73
C THR A 2 -5.63 -0.94 21.37
N VAL A 3 -4.31 -0.88 21.17
CA VAL A 3 -3.70 -0.56 19.88
C VAL A 3 -4.18 -1.60 18.88
N SER A 4 -5.12 -1.19 18.01
CA SER A 4 -5.60 -1.98 16.89
C SER A 4 -4.42 -2.22 15.97
N SER A 5 -3.86 -3.43 16.05
CA SER A 5 -2.80 -3.96 15.21
C SER A 5 -2.95 -3.47 13.78
N SER A 6 -1.86 -2.89 13.25
CA SER A 6 -1.65 -2.46 11.87
C SER A 6 -1.81 -3.65 10.91
N ARG A 7 -3.06 -4.12 10.75
CA ARG A 7 -3.41 -5.15 9.77
C ARG A 7 -3.30 -4.52 8.39
N LEU A 8 -2.44 -5.06 7.55
CA LEU A 8 -2.60 -4.93 6.11
C LEU A 8 -3.98 -5.52 5.76
N LYS A 9 -4.98 -4.68 5.47
CA LYS A 9 -6.42 -5.05 5.53
C LYS A 9 -6.97 -5.73 4.28
N LEU A 10 -6.30 -5.61 3.13
CA LEU A 10 -6.95 -5.86 1.83
C LEU A 10 -6.70 -7.25 1.23
N LEU A 11 -5.59 -7.92 1.57
CA LEU A 11 -5.25 -9.20 0.97
C LEU A 11 -5.65 -10.37 1.89
N ARG A 12 -6.38 -11.33 1.31
CA ARG A 12 -6.66 -12.63 1.96
C ARG A 12 -5.37 -13.35 2.34
N SER A 13 -4.32 -13.23 1.53
CA SER A 13 -3.00 -13.80 1.79
C SER A 13 -1.96 -12.70 1.88
N LYS A 14 -1.30 -12.61 3.04
CA LYS A 14 -0.32 -11.55 3.35
C LYS A 14 1.10 -12.09 3.30
N LEU A 15 1.26 -13.39 3.46
CA LEU A 15 2.54 -14.05 3.45
C LEU A 15 2.47 -15.28 2.56
N LEU A 16 3.46 -15.40 1.68
CA LEU A 16 3.68 -16.62 0.91
C LEU A 16 4.94 -17.28 1.41
N PHE A 17 4.89 -18.56 1.69
CA PHE A 17 6.05 -19.40 1.92
C PHE A 17 6.28 -20.29 0.71
N VAL A 18 7.50 -20.31 0.18
CA VAL A 18 7.87 -21.15 -0.98
C VAL A 18 9.03 -22.06 -0.58
N PRO A 19 8.78 -23.36 -0.35
CA PRO A 19 9.86 -24.32 -0.21
C PRO A 19 10.59 -24.49 -1.55
N VAL A 20 11.92 -24.55 -1.50
CA VAL A 20 12.79 -24.71 -2.68
C VAL A 20 13.62 -25.98 -2.52
N PHE A 21 13.22 -27.03 -3.24
CA PHE A 21 13.82 -28.37 -3.19
C PHE A 21 14.34 -28.79 -4.58
N LYS A 22 15.28 -29.74 -4.62
CA LYS A 22 15.77 -30.37 -5.85
C LYS A 22 15.47 -31.87 -5.93
N THR A 23 15.22 -32.51 -4.78
CA THR A 23 14.90 -33.94 -4.69
C THR A 23 13.61 -34.16 -3.89
N GLU A 24 13.00 -35.34 -4.01
CA GLU A 24 11.81 -35.71 -3.24
C GLU A 24 12.07 -35.77 -1.72
N ASP A 25 13.26 -36.23 -1.32
CA ASP A 25 13.63 -36.27 0.10
C ASP A 25 13.75 -34.86 0.70
N GLU A 26 14.38 -33.94 -0.05
CA GLU A 26 14.43 -32.52 0.34
C GLU A 26 13.04 -31.90 0.39
N LYS A 27 12.15 -32.25 -0.56
CA LYS A 27 10.79 -31.74 -0.59
C LYS A 27 10.03 -32.06 0.68
N LYS A 28 10.08 -33.32 1.14
CA LYS A 28 9.39 -33.71 2.37
C LYS A 28 9.92 -32.92 3.57
N LEU A 29 11.25 -32.90 3.73
CA LEU A 29 11.93 -32.18 4.81
C LEU A 29 11.60 -30.67 4.82
N LEU A 30 11.69 -30.01 3.67
CA LEU A 30 11.45 -28.57 3.55
C LEU A 30 9.98 -28.21 3.66
N THR A 31 9.07 -29.10 3.23
CA THR A 31 7.63 -28.90 3.41
C THR A 31 7.24 -29.05 4.88
N GLU A 32 7.79 -30.02 5.60
CA GLU A 32 7.60 -30.15 7.06
C GLU A 32 8.15 -28.92 7.80
N GLY A 33 9.34 -28.44 7.42
CA GLY A 33 9.89 -27.19 7.97
C GLY A 33 9.04 -25.96 7.66
N ALA A 34 8.49 -25.87 6.44
CA ALA A 34 7.56 -24.81 6.05
C ALA A 34 6.29 -24.82 6.91
N GLU A 35 5.75 -26.01 7.18
CA GLU A 35 4.57 -26.20 8.01
C GLU A 35 4.82 -25.87 9.48
N HIS A 36 6.01 -26.21 10.00
CA HIS A 36 6.44 -25.78 11.32
C HIS A 36 6.49 -24.25 11.43
N ILE A 37 7.13 -23.57 10.47
CA ILE A 37 7.20 -22.10 10.44
C ILE A 37 5.81 -21.47 10.29
N ARG A 38 4.93 -22.05 9.46
CA ARG A 38 3.53 -21.61 9.35
C ARG A 38 2.82 -21.70 10.69
N THR A 39 3.08 -22.75 11.48
CA THR A 39 2.50 -22.94 12.81
C THR A 39 3.00 -21.88 13.79
N LEU A 40 4.31 -21.59 13.80
CA LEU A 40 4.88 -20.50 14.60
C LEU A 40 4.20 -19.16 14.30
N LEU A 41 4.02 -18.86 13.00
CA LEU A 41 3.35 -17.63 12.56
C LEU A 41 1.87 -17.60 12.93
N SER A 42 1.19 -18.74 12.90
CA SER A 42 -0.23 -18.83 13.27
C SER A 42 -0.50 -18.44 14.74
N GLY A 43 0.52 -18.47 15.60
CA GLY A 43 0.44 -17.99 16.98
C GLY A 43 0.43 -16.46 17.14
N VAL A 44 0.89 -15.73 16.13
CA VAL A 44 1.06 -14.26 16.16
C VAL A 44 0.27 -13.51 15.09
N MET A 45 -0.25 -14.22 14.08
CA MET A 45 -1.11 -13.68 13.03
C MET A 45 -2.16 -14.69 12.60
N ASP A 46 -3.24 -14.19 11.98
CA ASP A 46 -4.33 -15.04 11.48
C ASP A 46 -3.76 -16.11 10.52
N ALA A 47 -3.85 -17.40 10.89
CA ALA A 47 -3.29 -18.53 10.13
C ALA A 47 -3.74 -18.55 8.66
N LEU A 48 -4.95 -18.08 8.37
CA LEU A 48 -5.53 -17.96 7.03
C LEU A 48 -4.76 -16.99 6.11
N THR A 49 -3.82 -16.22 6.65
CA THR A 49 -3.03 -15.23 5.90
C THR A 49 -1.69 -15.77 5.39
N VAL A 50 -1.25 -16.93 5.88
CA VAL A 50 0.01 -17.57 5.49
C VAL A 50 -0.30 -18.76 4.56
N LYS A 51 0.28 -18.74 3.36
CA LYS A 51 0.13 -19.83 2.38
C LYS A 51 1.47 -20.48 2.09
N VAL A 52 1.52 -21.80 2.12
CA VAL A 52 2.66 -22.60 1.64
C VAL A 52 2.37 -23.02 0.20
N ASP A 53 3.29 -22.72 -0.71
CA ASP A 53 3.18 -23.09 -2.12
C ASP A 53 4.19 -24.18 -2.50
N ALA A 54 3.80 -25.42 -2.24
CA ALA A 54 4.58 -26.63 -2.51
C ALA A 54 4.28 -27.26 -3.89
N ARG A 55 3.57 -26.56 -4.80
CA ARG A 55 3.25 -27.05 -6.15
C ARG A 55 4.50 -27.46 -6.93
N GLU A 56 4.46 -28.55 -7.67
CA GLU A 56 5.66 -29.13 -8.30
C GLU A 56 5.75 -28.79 -9.78
N GLU A 57 4.59 -28.62 -10.40
CA GLU A 57 4.43 -28.28 -11.80
C GLU A 57 4.91 -26.87 -12.14
N MET A 58 5.25 -26.06 -11.13
CA MET A 58 5.73 -24.69 -11.28
C MET A 58 7.17 -24.54 -10.77
N ARG A 59 8.04 -23.97 -11.61
CA ARG A 59 9.39 -23.60 -11.17
C ARG A 59 9.30 -22.50 -10.09
N PRO A 60 10.25 -22.43 -9.14
CA PRO A 60 10.22 -21.41 -8.07
C PRO A 60 10.04 -19.97 -8.59
N ALA A 61 10.73 -19.60 -9.68
CA ALA A 61 10.60 -18.29 -10.28
C ALA A 61 9.17 -17.99 -10.79
N ASP A 62 8.48 -18.99 -11.34
CA ASP A 62 7.10 -18.85 -11.82
C ASP A 62 6.14 -18.67 -10.64
N LYS A 63 6.36 -19.40 -9.53
CA LYS A 63 5.62 -19.19 -8.28
C LYS A 63 5.82 -17.78 -7.75
N TYR A 64 7.06 -17.29 -7.74
CA TYR A 64 7.37 -15.94 -7.28
C TYR A 64 6.58 -14.89 -8.05
N PHE A 65 6.60 -14.98 -9.38
CA PHE A 65 5.87 -14.06 -10.25
C PHE A 65 4.36 -14.14 -10.05
N TYR A 66 3.81 -15.36 -9.98
CA TYR A 66 2.38 -15.60 -9.77
C TYR A 66 1.84 -14.87 -8.52
N TRP A 67 2.58 -14.90 -7.42
CA TRP A 67 2.17 -14.26 -6.17
C TRP A 67 2.52 -12.78 -6.08
N ILE A 68 3.60 -12.37 -6.74
CA ILE A 68 3.96 -10.96 -6.95
C ILE A 68 2.83 -10.23 -7.68
N GLN A 69 2.23 -10.85 -8.71
CA GLN A 69 1.09 -10.30 -9.44
C GLN A 69 -0.18 -10.23 -8.59
N ARG A 70 -0.36 -11.17 -7.67
CA ARG A 70 -1.47 -11.17 -6.69
C ARG A 70 -1.26 -10.19 -5.53
N GLY A 71 -0.14 -9.49 -5.50
CA GLY A 71 0.14 -8.44 -4.54
C GLY A 71 0.56 -8.94 -3.16
N VAL A 72 0.94 -10.22 -3.01
CA VAL A 72 1.44 -10.71 -1.72
C VAL A 72 2.62 -9.85 -1.27
N PRO A 73 2.55 -9.20 -0.09
CA PRO A 73 3.51 -8.16 0.30
C PRO A 73 4.85 -8.75 0.78
N LEU A 74 4.84 -9.97 1.32
CA LEU A 74 6.02 -10.62 1.86
C LEU A 74 6.07 -12.08 1.42
N ARG A 75 7.22 -12.53 0.93
CA ARG A 75 7.51 -13.92 0.61
C ARG A 75 8.60 -14.46 1.53
N LEU A 76 8.41 -15.64 2.08
CA LEU A 76 9.43 -16.42 2.77
C LEU A 76 9.91 -17.53 1.83
N GLU A 77 11.21 -17.58 1.59
CA GLU A 77 11.88 -18.61 0.81
C GLU A 77 12.65 -19.50 1.77
N TYR A 78 12.54 -20.81 1.58
CA TYR A 78 13.19 -21.80 2.44
C TYR A 78 13.68 -22.98 1.61
N GLY A 79 15.00 -23.02 1.40
CA GLY A 79 15.67 -24.12 0.74
C GLY A 79 16.58 -24.89 1.69
N SER A 80 17.27 -25.91 1.16
CA SER A 80 18.20 -26.76 1.92
C SER A 80 19.29 -25.95 2.64
N LYS A 81 19.73 -24.83 2.06
CA LYS A 81 20.70 -23.91 2.68
C LYS A 81 20.12 -23.24 3.93
N ASP A 82 18.92 -22.68 3.81
CA ASP A 82 18.23 -22.00 4.90
C ASP A 82 17.88 -22.98 6.03
N HIS A 83 17.50 -24.21 5.67
CA HIS A 83 17.30 -25.30 6.61
C HIS A 83 18.59 -25.62 7.40
N ALA A 84 19.71 -25.80 6.71
CA ALA A 84 20.99 -26.09 7.33
C ALA A 84 21.48 -24.96 8.25
N SER A 85 21.19 -23.70 7.92
CA SER A 85 21.56 -22.53 8.73
C SER A 85 20.51 -22.14 9.78
N GLY A 86 19.36 -22.82 9.85
CA GLY A 86 18.29 -22.48 10.79
C GLY A 86 17.66 -21.11 10.52
N THR A 87 17.64 -20.67 9.27
CA THR A 87 17.11 -19.36 8.85
C THR A 87 15.99 -19.50 7.84
N VAL A 88 15.32 -18.39 7.52
CA VAL A 88 14.38 -18.25 6.39
C VAL A 88 14.63 -16.92 5.71
N MET A 89 14.56 -16.89 4.38
CA MET A 89 14.78 -15.67 3.62
C MET A 89 13.46 -14.94 3.38
N ALA A 90 13.30 -13.77 3.98
CA ALA A 90 12.14 -12.91 3.77
C ALA A 90 12.40 -11.89 2.64
N VAL A 91 11.53 -11.85 1.65
CA VAL A 91 11.64 -11.00 0.47
C VAL A 91 10.43 -10.07 0.37
N ARG A 92 10.71 -8.76 0.45
CA ARG A 92 9.70 -7.70 0.39
C ARG A 92 9.23 -7.44 -1.04
N ARG A 93 7.92 -7.22 -1.22
CA ARG A 93 7.32 -6.93 -2.54
C ARG A 93 7.57 -5.48 -2.99
N ASP A 94 7.51 -4.55 -2.06
CA ASP A 94 7.55 -3.09 -2.25
C ASP A 94 8.97 -2.61 -2.57
N THR A 95 9.98 -3.11 -1.86
CA THR A 95 11.39 -2.70 -2.02
C THR A 95 12.27 -3.73 -2.71
N ARG A 96 11.83 -5.00 -2.79
CA ARG A 96 12.63 -6.17 -3.22
C ARG A 96 13.79 -6.52 -2.29
N GLU A 97 13.85 -5.90 -1.11
CA GLU A 97 14.83 -6.21 -0.07
C GLU A 97 14.70 -7.67 0.38
N LYS A 98 15.85 -8.28 0.67
CA LYS A 98 15.98 -9.65 1.16
C LYS A 98 16.56 -9.63 2.57
N ILE A 99 15.91 -10.29 3.49
CA ILE A 99 16.24 -10.29 4.92
C ILE A 99 16.34 -11.75 5.37
N SER A 100 17.52 -12.19 5.82
CA SER A 100 17.66 -13.49 6.46
C SER A 100 17.18 -13.39 7.90
N ILE A 101 16.25 -14.26 8.30
CA ILE A 101 15.63 -14.28 9.63
C ILE A 101 15.90 -15.64 10.27
N PRO A 102 16.45 -15.72 11.50
CA PRO A 102 16.50 -16.97 12.25
C PRO A 102 15.09 -17.54 12.45
N VAL A 103 14.91 -18.85 12.26
CA VAL A 103 13.58 -19.50 12.40
C VAL A 103 12.95 -19.21 13.78
N SER A 104 13.77 -19.14 14.82
CA SER A 104 13.36 -18.78 16.19
C SER A 104 12.77 -17.37 16.32
N GLU A 105 13.12 -16.45 15.44
CA GLU A 105 12.68 -15.04 15.48
C GLU A 105 11.53 -14.74 14.50
N VAL A 106 11.09 -15.72 13.71
CA VAL A 106 10.11 -15.51 12.65
C VAL A 106 8.78 -14.97 13.18
N ALA A 107 8.35 -15.43 14.35
CA ALA A 107 7.12 -14.97 15.00
C ALA A 107 7.17 -13.47 15.36
N ASP A 108 8.34 -12.93 15.66
CA ASP A 108 8.49 -11.51 16.04
C ASP A 108 8.81 -10.63 14.84
N ARG A 109 9.71 -11.09 13.96
CA ARG A 109 10.25 -10.29 12.84
C ARG A 109 9.25 -10.14 11.70
N VAL A 110 8.48 -11.18 11.37
CA VAL A 110 7.55 -11.12 10.23
C VAL A 110 6.43 -10.09 10.44
N PRO A 111 5.74 -10.00 11.60
CA PRO A 111 4.78 -8.93 11.86
C PRO A 111 5.38 -7.53 11.74
N GLN A 112 6.61 -7.32 12.21
CA GLN A 112 7.32 -6.04 12.11
C GLN A 112 7.58 -5.65 10.65
N ILE A 113 8.05 -6.61 9.84
CA ILE A 113 8.28 -6.38 8.40
C ILE A 113 6.96 -6.04 7.70
N LEU A 114 5.87 -6.75 8.00
CA LEU A 114 4.55 -6.45 7.43
C LEU A 114 4.04 -5.05 7.83
N ALA A 115 4.27 -4.64 9.08
CA ALA A 115 3.93 -3.30 9.54
C ALA A 115 4.77 -2.21 8.83
N ASP A 116 6.06 -2.46 8.64
CA ASP A 116 6.95 -1.55 7.92
C ASP A 116 6.59 -1.42 6.43
N ILE A 117 6.22 -2.52 5.76
CA ILE A 117 5.69 -2.49 4.39
C ILE A 117 4.44 -1.60 4.32
N GLN A 118 3.49 -1.78 5.26
CA GLN A 118 2.27 -0.98 5.30
C GLN A 118 2.59 0.51 5.48
N LYS A 119 3.52 0.83 6.39
CA LYS A 119 3.96 2.20 6.64
C LYS A 119 4.64 2.81 5.41
N THR A 120 5.57 2.08 4.79
CA THR A 120 6.29 2.50 3.59
C THR A 120 5.34 2.84 2.44
N LEU A 121 4.36 1.96 2.19
CA LEU A 121 3.37 2.17 1.13
C LEU A 121 2.44 3.36 1.45
N PHE A 122 2.01 3.51 2.71
CA PHE A 122 1.19 4.64 3.14
C PHE A 122 1.94 5.96 2.99
N ASP A 123 3.18 6.04 3.47
CA ASP A 123 4.00 7.25 3.40
C ASP A 123 4.27 7.64 1.94
N LYS A 124 4.56 6.67 1.08
CA LYS A 124 4.70 6.90 -0.37
C LYS A 124 3.42 7.44 -1.00
N ALA A 125 2.27 6.86 -0.69
CA ALA A 125 0.97 7.32 -1.21
C ALA A 125 0.62 8.73 -0.69
N LEU A 126 0.90 9.00 0.59
CA LEU A 126 0.69 10.31 1.21
C LEU A 126 1.58 11.38 0.57
N ALA A 127 2.87 11.07 0.36
CA ALA A 127 3.81 11.95 -0.31
C ALA A 127 3.36 12.24 -1.74
N LEU A 128 2.95 11.22 -2.50
CA LEU A 128 2.43 11.39 -3.86
C LEU A 128 1.18 12.28 -3.86
N ARG A 129 0.23 12.04 -2.94
CA ARG A 129 -0.97 12.88 -2.83
C ARG A 129 -0.62 14.34 -2.53
N LYS A 130 0.28 14.59 -1.58
CA LYS A 130 0.72 15.95 -1.21
C LYS A 130 1.42 16.64 -2.39
N ALA A 131 2.30 15.95 -3.08
CA ALA A 131 3.00 16.49 -4.25
C ALA A 131 2.07 16.81 -5.43
N ASN A 132 0.90 16.16 -5.50
CA ASN A 132 -0.14 16.41 -6.50
C ASN A 132 -1.35 17.15 -5.93
N THR A 133 -1.17 17.88 -4.81
CA THR A 133 -2.18 18.80 -4.27
C THR A 133 -1.63 20.21 -4.34
N PHE A 134 -2.26 21.07 -5.14
CA PHE A 134 -1.78 22.39 -5.48
C PHE A 134 -2.68 23.45 -4.84
N PRO A 135 -2.17 24.26 -3.90
CA PRO A 135 -2.90 25.41 -3.39
C PRO A 135 -2.90 26.52 -4.44
N VAL A 136 -4.06 27.10 -4.70
CA VAL A 136 -4.25 28.17 -5.71
C VAL A 136 -5.06 29.32 -5.16
N ARG A 137 -4.91 30.49 -5.79
CA ARG A 137 -5.57 31.75 -5.40
C ARG A 137 -6.42 32.36 -6.50
N SER A 138 -6.35 31.85 -7.73
CA SER A 138 -7.11 32.36 -8.87
C SER A 138 -7.66 31.23 -9.73
N TYR A 139 -8.68 31.54 -10.52
CA TYR A 139 -9.23 30.64 -11.51
C TYR A 139 -8.20 30.27 -12.59
N ASP A 140 -7.34 31.21 -12.98
CA ASP A 140 -6.30 30.97 -13.99
C ASP A 140 -5.27 29.96 -13.49
N GLU A 141 -4.85 30.05 -12.22
CA GLU A 141 -4.01 29.03 -11.59
C GLU A 141 -4.70 27.67 -11.54
N MET A 142 -6.03 27.62 -11.31
CA MET A 142 -6.79 26.36 -11.39
C MET A 142 -6.71 25.77 -12.80
N ALA A 143 -6.90 26.58 -13.83
CA ALA A 143 -6.87 26.16 -15.22
C ALA A 143 -5.48 25.62 -15.60
N GLU A 144 -4.40 26.32 -15.21
CA GLU A 144 -3.02 25.87 -15.46
C GLU A 144 -2.73 24.50 -14.87
N ILE A 145 -3.18 24.22 -13.63
CA ILE A 145 -2.97 22.91 -13.00
C ILE A 145 -3.71 21.82 -13.77
N ILE A 146 -4.94 22.09 -14.22
CA ILE A 146 -5.70 21.13 -15.03
C ILE A 146 -5.00 20.86 -16.36
N GLU A 147 -4.53 21.90 -17.05
CA GLU A 147 -3.83 21.76 -18.33
C GLU A 147 -2.51 20.97 -18.23
N ARG A 148 -1.79 21.09 -17.11
CA ARG A 148 -0.50 20.40 -16.89
C ARG A 148 -0.63 18.91 -16.51
N GLY A 149 -1.84 18.36 -16.55
CA GLY A 149 -2.10 16.95 -16.23
C GLY A 149 -2.96 16.73 -14.98
N GLY A 150 -3.48 17.81 -14.39
CA GLY A 150 -4.43 17.75 -13.28
C GLY A 150 -3.80 17.42 -11.94
N GLY A 151 -4.65 17.01 -11.00
CA GLY A 151 -4.31 16.80 -9.60
C GLY A 151 -5.44 17.29 -8.70
N PHE A 152 -5.13 17.42 -7.41
CA PHE A 152 -6.01 18.07 -6.45
C PHE A 152 -5.68 19.55 -6.40
N ILE A 153 -6.71 20.38 -6.44
CA ILE A 153 -6.59 21.83 -6.38
C ILE A 153 -7.20 22.28 -5.05
N GLU A 154 -6.37 22.75 -4.13
CA GLU A 154 -6.82 23.35 -2.88
C GLU A 154 -7.12 24.83 -3.10
N ALA A 155 -8.37 25.22 -2.94
CA ALA A 155 -8.80 26.58 -3.21
C ALA A 155 -9.79 27.08 -2.15
N MET A 156 -9.86 28.40 -2.01
CA MET A 156 -10.90 29.07 -1.25
C MET A 156 -12.17 29.22 -2.10
N TRP A 157 -13.32 28.97 -1.50
CA TRP A 157 -14.62 28.98 -2.18
C TRP A 157 -15.65 29.80 -1.39
N ASP A 158 -16.44 30.62 -2.09
CA ASP A 158 -17.46 31.50 -1.49
C ASP A 158 -18.77 30.78 -1.13
N GLY A 159 -18.90 29.49 -1.46
CA GLY A 159 -20.11 28.71 -1.22
C GLY A 159 -21.17 28.86 -2.31
N SER A 160 -20.90 29.63 -3.38
CA SER A 160 -21.89 29.88 -4.43
C SER A 160 -21.94 28.74 -5.45
N LYS A 161 -23.16 28.39 -5.86
CA LYS A 161 -23.39 27.41 -6.95
C LYS A 161 -22.80 27.89 -8.28
N ASP A 162 -22.83 29.20 -8.53
CA ASP A 162 -22.36 29.79 -9.79
C ASP A 162 -20.86 29.56 -10.00
N THR A 163 -20.04 29.81 -8.97
CA THR A 163 -18.58 29.57 -9.07
C THR A 163 -18.26 28.08 -9.18
N ALA A 164 -18.98 27.23 -8.46
CA ALA A 164 -18.81 25.77 -8.56
C ALA A 164 -19.21 25.24 -9.95
N ASN A 165 -20.30 25.74 -10.52
CA ASN A 165 -20.77 25.38 -11.86
C ASN A 165 -19.79 25.87 -12.94
N LEU A 166 -19.25 27.09 -12.83
CA LEU A 166 -18.25 27.59 -13.76
C LEU A 166 -17.03 26.67 -13.82
N VAL A 167 -16.47 26.30 -12.67
CA VAL A 167 -15.32 25.37 -12.59
C VAL A 167 -15.68 24.00 -13.18
N LYS A 168 -16.88 23.48 -12.89
CA LYS A 168 -17.38 22.22 -13.45
C LYS A 168 -17.50 22.27 -14.97
N GLU A 169 -18.09 23.32 -15.51
CA GLU A 169 -18.38 23.42 -16.95
C GLU A 169 -17.11 23.63 -17.76
N LYS A 170 -16.24 24.53 -17.28
CA LYS A 170 -15.04 24.98 -17.99
C LYS A 170 -13.84 24.06 -17.76
N LEU A 171 -13.60 23.64 -16.52
CA LEU A 171 -12.41 22.85 -16.15
C LEU A 171 -12.71 21.35 -15.95
N LYS A 172 -13.99 20.95 -16.04
CA LYS A 172 -14.45 19.58 -15.74
C LYS A 172 -14.08 19.11 -14.33
N ALA A 173 -13.77 20.03 -13.43
CA ALA A 173 -13.40 19.76 -12.05
C ALA A 173 -14.59 20.02 -11.12
N THR A 174 -14.76 19.18 -10.10
CA THR A 174 -15.81 19.33 -9.08
C THR A 174 -15.21 19.37 -7.69
N ILE A 175 -15.91 19.99 -6.74
CA ILE A 175 -15.54 19.96 -5.33
C ILE A 175 -15.67 18.51 -4.83
N ARG A 176 -14.56 17.95 -4.33
CA ARG A 176 -14.49 16.60 -3.79
C ARG A 176 -14.63 16.57 -2.28
N VAL A 177 -14.08 17.57 -1.61
CA VAL A 177 -13.99 17.65 -0.16
C VAL A 177 -14.06 19.11 0.28
N ILE A 178 -14.85 19.39 1.32
CA ILE A 178 -14.76 20.62 2.10
C ILE A 178 -13.80 20.36 3.26
N LEU A 179 -12.67 21.08 3.28
CA LEU A 179 -11.61 20.94 4.28
C LEU A 179 -11.89 21.79 5.53
N ALA A 180 -12.59 22.92 5.38
CA ALA A 180 -12.97 23.82 6.46
C ALA A 180 -14.15 24.71 6.03
N GLU A 181 -15.00 25.11 6.98
CA GLU A 181 -16.25 25.88 6.76
C GLU A 181 -16.20 27.36 7.14
N ASP A 182 -15.16 27.79 7.87
CA ASP A 182 -14.95 29.19 8.29
C ASP A 182 -13.59 29.70 7.79
N SER A 183 -13.31 29.51 6.50
CA SER A 183 -12.02 29.92 5.93
C SER A 183 -11.99 31.43 5.65
N THR A 184 -11.03 32.12 6.26
CA THR A 184 -10.76 33.53 5.96
C THR A 184 -9.91 33.63 4.70
N GLY A 185 -10.42 34.27 3.65
CA GLY A 185 -9.74 34.37 2.37
C GLY A 185 -10.62 34.96 1.27
N LYS A 186 -10.14 34.90 0.03
CA LYS A 186 -10.90 35.28 -1.17
C LYS A 186 -11.14 34.05 -2.01
N CYS A 187 -12.35 33.87 -2.51
CA CYS A 187 -12.68 32.82 -3.46
C CYS A 187 -11.79 32.92 -4.69
N ALA A 188 -11.18 31.80 -5.08
CA ALA A 188 -10.28 31.74 -6.23
C ALA A 188 -10.99 32.13 -7.54
N VAL A 189 -12.31 31.95 -7.61
CA VAL A 189 -13.11 32.22 -8.82
C VAL A 189 -13.68 33.64 -8.80
N SER A 190 -14.40 34.02 -7.75
CA SER A 190 -15.15 35.28 -7.71
C SER A 190 -14.40 36.45 -7.04
N GLY A 191 -13.30 36.18 -6.34
CA GLY A 191 -12.59 37.16 -5.51
C GLY A 191 -13.34 37.61 -4.25
N LYS A 192 -14.60 37.18 -4.06
CA LYS A 192 -15.44 37.49 -2.89
C LYS A 192 -14.89 36.81 -1.63
N PRO A 193 -15.26 37.26 -0.42
CA PRO A 193 -14.90 36.56 0.81
C PRO A 193 -15.26 35.07 0.73
N SER A 194 -14.30 34.21 1.08
CA SER A 194 -14.54 32.77 1.13
C SER A 194 -15.35 32.39 2.36
N LYS A 195 -16.08 31.28 2.22
CA LYS A 195 -16.68 30.55 3.34
C LYS A 195 -15.90 29.26 3.58
N TYR A 196 -15.59 28.55 2.49
CA TYR A 196 -15.02 27.22 2.57
C TYR A 196 -13.58 27.17 2.04
N ARG A 197 -12.80 26.26 2.59
CA ARG A 197 -11.58 25.76 1.95
C ARG A 197 -11.89 24.39 1.38
N VAL A 198 -11.64 24.18 0.09
CA VAL A 198 -12.12 22.98 -0.62
C VAL A 198 -11.03 22.37 -1.50
N ILE A 199 -11.21 21.10 -1.85
CA ILE A 199 -10.45 20.41 -2.90
C ILE A 199 -11.32 20.28 -4.14
N TYR A 200 -10.85 20.83 -5.26
CA TYR A 200 -11.35 20.51 -6.60
C TYR A 200 -10.51 19.40 -7.23
N ALA A 201 -11.13 18.56 -8.04
CA ALA A 201 -10.44 17.61 -8.90
C ALA A 201 -11.29 17.23 -10.12
N GLN A 202 -10.62 16.85 -11.22
CA GLN A 202 -11.24 16.05 -12.26
C GLN A 202 -11.42 14.61 -11.75
N SER A 203 -12.54 13.98 -12.08
CA SER A 203 -12.82 12.59 -11.70
C SER A 203 -13.13 11.76 -12.92
N TYR A 204 -12.71 10.49 -12.84
CA TYR A 204 -13.07 9.42 -13.78
C TYR A 204 -14.58 9.14 -13.76
#